data_AF-Q757B4-F1
#
_entry.id   AF-Q757B4-F1
#
_cell.length_a   1.000
_cell.length_b   1.000
_cell.length_c   1.000
_cell.angle_alpha   90.00
_cell.angle_beta   90.00
_cell.angle_gamma   90.00
#
_symmetry.space_group_name_H-M   'P 1'
#
loop_
_entity.id
_entity.type
_entity.pdbx_description
1 polymer ?
#
loop_
_entity_poly.entity_id
_entity_poly.type
_entity_poly.pdbx_seq_one_letter_code
_entity_poly.pdbx_strand_id
1 'polypeptide(L)'
;MLPREAVVAHVGALREGSAELRELLALLPEGVRRDRGMLLECVRGPFFTQAVDGLSRQLRAREAAYGLAQALRYPYRGEGVNGFLDGVREQGRRERAERDGAERE
;
A
#
# COMPACT_ATOMS: atom_id res chain seq x y z
N MET A 1 -10.89 -8.56 -4.48
CA MET A 1 -10.41 -8.45 -3.09
C MET A 1 -8.93 -8.15 -3.17
N LEU A 2 -8.35 -7.43 -2.22
CA LEU A 2 -6.91 -7.15 -2.26
C LEU A 2 -6.11 -8.46 -2.12
N PRO A 3 -5.17 -8.75 -3.03
CA PRO A 3 -4.48 -10.04 -3.05
C PRO A 3 -3.41 -10.12 -1.96
N ARG A 4 -3.75 -10.68 -0.80
CA ARG A 4 -2.82 -10.86 0.34
C ARG A 4 -1.53 -11.58 -0.07
N GLU A 5 -1.65 -12.65 -0.84
CA GLU A 5 -0.48 -13.42 -1.29
C GLU A 5 0.46 -12.60 -2.16
N ALA A 6 -0.06 -11.64 -2.94
CA ALA A 6 0.79 -10.73 -3.70
C ALA A 6 1.57 -9.78 -2.79
N VAL A 7 0.98 -9.32 -1.68
CA VAL A 7 1.67 -8.51 -0.67
C VAL A 7 2.78 -9.32 0.01
N VAL A 8 2.46 -10.56 0.43
CA VAL A 8 3.44 -11.46 1.06
C VAL A 8 4.60 -11.76 0.11
N ALA A 9 4.30 -12.08 -1.14
CA ALA A 9 5.31 -12.33 -2.17
C ALA A 9 6.17 -11.09 -2.44
N HIS A 10 5.56 -9.92 -2.53
CA HIS A 10 6.28 -8.66 -2.73
C HIS A 10 7.24 -8.37 -1.57
N VAL A 11 6.77 -8.43 -0.32
CA VAL A 11 7.62 -8.23 0.86
C VAL A 11 8.77 -9.25 0.90
N GLY A 12 8.50 -10.51 0.57
CA GLY A 12 9.51 -11.56 0.50
C GLY A 12 10.60 -11.29 -0.56
N ALA A 13 10.23 -10.67 -1.68
CA ALA A 13 11.12 -10.39 -2.81
C ALA A 13 11.93 -9.08 -2.68
N LEU A 14 11.60 -8.20 -1.73
CA LEU A 14 12.33 -6.95 -1.54
C LEU A 14 13.82 -7.20 -1.26
N ARG A 15 14.71 -6.33 -1.76
CA ARG A 15 16.14 -6.44 -1.48
C ARG A 15 16.44 -6.00 -0.05
N GLU A 16 17.32 -6.72 0.64
CA GLU A 16 17.81 -6.27 1.96
C GLU A 16 18.48 -4.88 1.84
N GLY A 17 18.19 -4.00 2.80
CA GLY A 17 18.69 -2.62 2.80
C GLY A 17 18.06 -1.68 1.75
N SER A 18 17.07 -2.12 0.97
CA SER A 18 16.30 -1.22 0.09
C SER A 18 15.60 -0.11 0.89
N ALA A 19 15.39 1.05 0.26
CA ALA A 19 14.61 2.13 0.86
C ALA A 19 13.17 1.67 1.12
N GLU A 20 12.58 0.94 0.17
CA GLU A 20 11.21 0.43 0.28
C GLU A 20 11.03 -0.49 1.49
N LEU A 21 11.97 -1.43 1.71
CA LEU A 21 11.89 -2.30 2.89
C LEU A 21 12.03 -1.50 4.18
N ARG A 22 12.95 -0.52 4.24
CA ARG A 22 13.12 0.32 5.44
C ARG A 22 11.86 1.11 5.78
N GLU A 23 11.18 1.65 4.79
CA GLU A 23 9.91 2.36 4.96
C GLU A 23 8.83 1.43 5.53
N LEU A 24 8.70 0.21 5.00
CA LEU A 24 7.74 -0.77 5.52
C LEU A 24 8.06 -1.22 6.95
N LEU A 25 9.34 -1.42 7.27
CA LEU A 25 9.77 -1.77 8.63
C LEU A 25 9.51 -0.65 9.64
N ALA A 26 9.45 0.61 9.20
CA ALA A 26 9.10 1.74 10.06
C ALA A 26 7.62 1.74 10.48
N LEU A 27 6.75 1.05 9.73
CA LEU A 27 5.33 0.90 10.03
C LEU A 27 5.02 -0.21 11.04
N LEU A 28 6.02 -1.01 11.42
CA LEU A 28 5.84 -2.04 12.44
C LEU A 28 5.53 -1.39 13.81
N PRO A 29 4.67 -2.04 14.63
CA PRO A 29 4.34 -1.56 15.97
C PRO A 29 5.59 -1.29 16.83
N GLU A 30 5.46 -0.40 17.81
CA GLU A 30 6.53 -0.20 18.78
C GLU A 30 6.76 -1.48 19.61
N GLY A 31 8.02 -1.75 19.96
CA GLY A 31 8.41 -2.90 20.78
C GLY A 31 8.56 -4.24 20.04
N VAL A 32 8.28 -4.32 18.73
CA VAL A 32 8.59 -5.52 17.93
C VAL A 32 9.92 -5.39 17.19
N ARG A 33 10.49 -6.53 16.78
CA ARG A 33 11.71 -6.54 15.95
C ARG A 33 11.44 -5.87 14.61
N ARG A 34 12.28 -4.91 14.22
CA ARG A 34 12.17 -4.23 12.92
C ARG A 34 12.96 -4.96 11.83
N ASP A 35 12.52 -6.17 11.52
CA ASP A 35 13.10 -7.01 10.48
C ASP A 35 12.04 -7.59 9.55
N ARG A 36 12.49 -8.11 8.39
CA ARG A 36 11.60 -8.70 7.39
C ARG A 36 10.80 -9.88 7.94
N GLY A 37 11.37 -10.66 8.86
CA GLY A 37 10.71 -11.80 9.47
C GLY A 37 9.45 -11.36 10.21
N MET A 38 9.57 -10.35 11.07
CA MET A 38 8.45 -9.75 11.80
C MET A 38 7.41 -9.14 10.85
N LEU A 39 7.84 -8.43 9.81
CA LEU A 39 6.92 -7.90 8.80
C LEU A 39 6.12 -9.02 8.12
N LEU A 40 6.77 -10.11 7.73
CA LEU A 40 6.13 -11.29 7.14
C LEU A 40 5.17 -11.99 8.12
N GLU A 41 5.52 -12.08 9.40
CA GLU A 41 4.61 -12.57 10.45
C GLU A 41 3.36 -11.69 10.55
N CYS A 42 3.52 -10.37 10.57
CA CYS A 42 2.40 -9.43 10.60
C CYS A 42 1.46 -9.58 9.39
N VAL A 43 2.00 -9.59 8.16
CA VAL A 43 1.17 -9.66 6.94
C VAL A 43 0.54 -11.05 6.71
N ARG A 44 1.07 -12.09 7.35
CA ARG A 44 0.46 -13.44 7.38
C ARG A 44 -0.55 -13.60 8.49
N GLY A 45 -0.52 -12.74 9.50
CA GLY A 45 -1.36 -12.82 10.67
C GLY A 45 -2.85 -12.55 10.43
N PRO A 46 -3.71 -12.95 11.38
CA PRO A 46 -5.15 -12.76 11.29
C PRO A 46 -5.55 -11.28 11.29
N PHE A 47 -4.83 -10.42 12.03
CA PHE A 47 -5.14 -8.99 12.11
C PHE A 47 -4.96 -8.29 10.76
N PHE A 48 -3.90 -8.59 10.02
CA PHE A 48 -3.70 -8.05 8.67
C PHE A 48 -4.82 -8.52 7.73
N THR A 49 -5.22 -9.79 7.83
CA THR A 49 -6.32 -10.35 7.03
C THR A 49 -7.63 -9.59 7.29
N GLN A 50 -7.98 -9.36 8.56
CA GLN A 50 -9.17 -8.59 8.94
C GLN A 50 -9.11 -7.15 8.44
N ALA A 51 -7.93 -6.51 8.51
CA ALA A 51 -7.74 -5.15 8.02
C ALA A 51 -7.91 -5.06 6.49
N VAL A 52 -7.33 -6.01 5.74
CA VAL A 52 -7.45 -6.09 4.28
C VAL A 52 -8.90 -6.33 3.84
N ASP A 53 -9.63 -7.17 4.55
CA ASP A 53 -11.04 -7.40 4.30
C ASP A 53 -11.89 -6.16 4.62
N GLY A 54 -11.57 -5.47 5.72
CA GLY A 54 -12.18 -4.21 6.10
C GLY A 54 -11.99 -3.15 5.01
N LEU A 55 -10.75 -2.95 4.56
CA LEU A 55 -10.44 -2.04 3.46
C LEU A 55 -11.16 -2.43 2.17
N SER A 56 -11.16 -3.72 1.82
CA SER A 56 -11.86 -4.22 0.62
C SER A 56 -13.37 -3.94 0.65
N ARG A 57 -14.01 -3.96 1.84
CA ARG A 57 -15.41 -3.58 2.01
C ARG A 57 -15.60 -2.07 1.85
N GLN A 58 -14.75 -1.26 2.49
CA GLN A 58 -14.83 0.20 2.39
C GLN A 58 -14.62 0.70 0.96
N LEU A 59 -13.67 0.11 0.23
CA LEU A 59 -13.44 0.45 -1.17
C LEU A 59 -14.67 0.19 -2.07
N ARG A 60 -15.54 -0.76 -1.71
CA ARG A 60 -16.78 -1.01 -2.48
C ARG A 60 -17.90 -0.03 -2.15
N ALA A 61 -17.83 0.63 -0.99
CA ALA A 61 -18.81 1.63 -0.61
C ALA A 61 -18.41 2.97 -1.25
N ARG A 62 -19.23 3.46 -2.19
CA ARG A 62 -18.95 4.65 -3.02
C ARG A 62 -18.43 5.85 -2.23
N GLU A 63 -19.15 6.26 -1.18
CA GLU A 63 -18.78 7.43 -0.37
C GLU A 63 -17.44 7.22 0.37
N ALA A 64 -17.19 6.01 0.89
CA ALA A 64 -15.95 5.69 1.58
C ALA A 64 -14.76 5.59 0.61
N ALA A 65 -14.96 5.04 -0.57
CA ALA A 65 -13.94 4.95 -1.62
C ALA A 65 -13.53 6.35 -2.11
N TYR A 66 -14.50 7.22 -2.36
CA TYR A 66 -14.25 8.61 -2.73
C TYR A 66 -13.55 9.37 -1.60
N GLY A 67 -14.03 9.25 -0.36
CA GLY A 67 -13.41 9.87 0.80
C GLY A 67 -11.95 9.43 1.00
N LEU A 68 -11.66 8.15 0.81
CA LEU A 68 -10.30 7.62 0.88
C LEU A 68 -9.38 8.22 -0.21
N ALA A 69 -9.90 8.38 -1.44
CA ALA A 69 -9.16 9.00 -2.54
C ALA A 69 -8.77 10.45 -2.22
N GLN A 70 -9.70 11.22 -1.62
CA GLN A 70 -9.41 12.58 -1.18
C GLN A 70 -8.39 12.61 -0.03
N ALA A 71 -8.57 11.76 0.98
CA ALA A 71 -7.69 11.72 2.15
C ALA A 71 -6.24 11.32 1.79
N LEU A 72 -6.09 10.34 0.90
CA LEU A 72 -4.79 9.84 0.44
C LEU A 72 -4.29 10.52 -0.84
N ARG A 73 -5.02 11.54 -1.33
CA ARG A 73 -4.65 12.40 -2.46
C ARG A 73 -4.31 11.64 -3.75
N TYR A 74 -5.03 10.56 -4.04
CA TYR A 74 -4.93 9.87 -5.34
C TYR A 74 -6.18 10.15 -6.18
N PRO A 75 -6.09 10.13 -7.53
CA PRO A 75 -7.23 10.30 -8.42
C PRO A 75 -8.29 9.19 -8.19
N TYR A 76 -9.53 9.57 -7.92
CA TYR A 76 -10.62 8.59 -7.82
C TYR A 76 -10.91 7.94 -9.19
N ARG A 77 -10.86 6.61 -9.26
CA ARG A 77 -11.09 5.82 -10.50
C ARG A 77 -12.24 4.82 -10.37
N GLY A 78 -13.18 5.08 -9.46
CA GLY A 78 -14.33 4.21 -9.19
C GLY A 78 -14.15 3.31 -7.96
N GLU A 79 -15.17 2.51 -7.70
CA GLU A 79 -15.25 1.66 -6.51
C GLU A 79 -14.43 0.37 -6.65
N GLY A 80 -14.18 -0.23 -5.50
CA GLY A 80 -13.52 -1.50 -5.34
C GLY A 80 -12.01 -1.42 -5.49
N VAL A 81 -11.40 -2.60 -5.50
CA VAL A 81 -9.94 -2.74 -5.49
C VAL A 81 -9.31 -2.25 -6.79
N ASN A 82 -9.99 -2.43 -7.93
CA ASN A 82 -9.45 -2.01 -9.21
C ASN A 82 -9.38 -0.48 -9.32
N GLY A 83 -10.48 0.22 -8.98
CA GLY A 83 -10.48 1.69 -8.95
C GLY A 83 -9.44 2.26 -7.99
N PHE A 84 -9.27 1.65 -6.80
CA PHE A 84 -8.19 2.01 -5.88
C PHE A 84 -6.80 1.83 -6.51
N LEU A 85 -6.50 0.65 -7.06
CA LEU A 85 -5.20 0.35 -7.64
C LEU A 85 -4.87 1.25 -8.84
N ASP A 86 -5.85 1.56 -9.68
CA ASP A 86 -5.64 2.41 -10.85
C ASP A 86 -5.37 3.86 -10.45
N GLY A 87 -6.09 4.37 -9.44
CA GLY A 87 -5.85 5.69 -8.86
C GLY A 87 -4.46 5.82 -8.22
N VAL A 88 -4.08 4.87 -7.36
CA VAL A 88 -2.75 4.88 -6.71
C VAL A 88 -1.61 4.72 -7.71
N ARG A 89 -1.77 3.85 -8.72
CA ARG A 89 -0.76 3.70 -9.78
C ARG A 89 -0.59 4.97 -10.61
N GLU A 90 -1.69 5.65 -10.91
CA GLU A 90 -1.61 6.93 -11.60
C GLU A 90 -0.90 7.99 -10.77
N GLN A 91 -1.24 8.08 -9.47
CA GLN A 91 -0.56 8.97 -8.55
C GLN A 91 0.94 8.69 -8.52
N GLY A 92 1.34 7.43 -8.36
CA GLY A 92 2.76 7.04 -8.38
C GLY A 92 3.48 7.31 -9.72
N ARG A 93 2.76 7.31 -10.86
CA ARG A 93 3.33 7.73 -12.15
C ARG A 93 3.55 9.24 -12.21
N ARG A 94 2.62 10.04 -11.69
CA ARG A 94 2.73 11.50 -11.62
C ARG A 94 3.91 11.93 -10.74
N GLU A 95 4.02 11.35 -9.55
CA GLU A 95 5.12 11.64 -8.62
C GLU A 95 6.50 11.30 -9.19
N ARG A 96 6.61 10.23 -9.99
CA ARG A 96 7.85 9.89 -10.70
C ARG A 96 8.15 10.90 -11.82
N ALA A 97 7.15 11.25 -12.63
CA ALA A 97 7.33 12.23 -13.71
C ALA A 97 7.72 13.63 -13.17
N GLU A 98 7.15 14.04 -12.03
CA GLU A 98 7.49 15.29 -11.36
C GLU A 98 8.93 15.28 -10.83
N ARG A 99 9.38 14.18 -10.23
CA ARG A 99 10.78 14.01 -9.80
C ARG A 99 11.75 14.03 -10.99
N ASP A 100 11.47 13.26 -12.03
CA ASP A 100 12.33 13.15 -13.22
C ASP A 100 12.36 14.45 -14.04
N GLY A 101 11.32 15.28 -13.95
CA GLY A 101 11.24 16.61 -14.56
C GLY A 101 12.00 17.66 -13.75
N ALA A 102 11.87 17.63 -12.42
CA ALA A 102 12.59 18.53 -11.52
C ALA A 102 14.11 18.28 -11.47
N GLU A 103 14.58 17.07 -11.81
CA GLU A 103 16.00 16.74 -11.93
C GLU A 103 16.63 17.22 -13.26
N ARG A 104 15.83 17.76 -14.20
CA ARG A 104 16.27 18.23 -15.53
C ARG A 104 16.30 19.76 -15.69
N GLU A 105 15.85 20.51 -14.68
CA GLU A 105 15.95 21.98 -14.59
C GLU A 105 17.02 22.39 -13.57
#